data_AF-A0A8D5ZK68-F1
#
_entry.id   AF-A0A8D5ZK68-F1
#
_cell.length_a   1.000
_cell.length_b   1.000
_cell.length_c   1.000
_cell.angle_alpha   90.00
_cell.angle_beta   90.00
_cell.angle_gamma   90.00
#
_symmetry.space_group_name_H-M   'P 1'
#
loop_
_entity.id
_entity.type
_entity.pdbx_description
1 polymer ?
#
loop_
_entity_poly.entity_id
_entity_poly.type
_entity_poly.pdbx_seq_one_letter_code
_entity_poly.pdbx_strand_id
1 'polypeptide(L)'
;MECEKEALSILDILFNSNLIRGRVVFEDDIKHLMQHEKFICSENDIIKVLKIYLRPLGIIIVKGSYDNYRKVIKTFEDGGRLVEGVYGVEYDLIDENELLDLRIILYNDSVIIHKNEEERKYKLTKVSAIRVLKEISEKSRTKNEFINSLLNFLENNNDDKTIEWLKDFLVHKASS
;
A
#
# COMPACT_ATOMS: atom_id res chain seq x y z
N MET A 1 31.43 13.10 6.15
CA MET A 1 32.11 11.79 6.33
C MET A 1 31.58 11.00 7.52
N GLU A 2 31.58 11.47 8.76
CA GLU A 2 31.06 10.64 9.89
C GLU A 2 29.55 10.41 9.79
N CYS A 3 28.74 11.45 9.57
CA CYS A 3 27.28 11.28 9.43
C CYS A 3 26.87 10.46 8.20
N GLU A 4 27.71 10.42 7.15
CA GLU A 4 27.45 9.57 5.98
C GLU A 4 27.69 8.09 6.31
N LYS A 5 28.74 7.77 7.07
CA LYS A 5 28.98 6.39 7.53
C LYS A 5 27.87 5.91 8.46
N GLU A 6 27.46 6.76 9.39
CA GLU A 6 26.34 6.50 10.31
C GLU A 6 25.00 6.37 9.56
N ALA A 7 24.76 7.20 8.53
CA ALA A 7 23.59 7.02 7.68
C ALA A 7 23.66 5.72 6.86
N LEU A 8 24.84 5.31 6.39
CA LEU A 8 25.02 4.07 5.64
C LEU A 8 24.75 2.83 6.49
N SER A 9 25.11 2.81 7.78
CA SER A 9 24.75 1.69 8.67
C SER A 9 23.25 1.59 8.86
N ILE A 10 22.55 2.73 9.03
CA ILE A 10 21.09 2.73 9.09
C ILE A 10 20.47 2.28 7.76
N LEU A 11 21.01 2.70 6.61
CA LEU A 11 20.54 2.22 5.30
C LEU A 11 20.67 0.71 5.18
N ASP A 12 21.81 0.15 5.59
CA ASP A 12 22.03 -1.29 5.56
C ASP A 12 20.95 -2.04 6.39
N ILE A 13 20.65 -1.55 7.60
CA ILE A 13 19.57 -2.11 8.42
C ILE A 13 18.21 -1.94 7.74
N LEU A 14 17.90 -0.75 7.18
CA LEU A 14 16.63 -0.50 6.50
C LEU A 14 16.42 -1.41 5.29
N PHE A 15 17.46 -1.67 4.49
CA PHE A 15 17.37 -2.55 3.32
C PHE A 15 17.34 -4.03 3.67
N ASN A 16 17.94 -4.43 4.78
CA ASN A 16 17.93 -5.81 5.28
C ASN A 16 16.79 -6.08 6.28
N SER A 17 15.85 -5.15 6.44
CA SER A 17 14.69 -5.28 7.31
C SER A 17 13.38 -4.97 6.58
N ASN A 18 12.25 -5.26 7.23
CA ASN A 18 10.92 -4.93 6.72
C ASN A 18 10.48 -3.48 7.04
N LEU A 19 11.44 -2.57 7.30
CA LEU A 19 11.15 -1.18 7.66
C LEU A 19 10.92 -0.28 6.43
N ILE A 20 11.42 -0.66 5.26
CA ILE A 20 11.03 -0.07 3.98
C ILE A 20 9.70 -0.69 3.55
N ARG A 21 8.61 0.02 3.80
CA ARG A 21 7.25 -0.43 3.49
C ARG A 21 6.84 0.15 2.14
N GLY A 22 6.94 -0.68 1.10
CA GLY A 22 6.75 -0.26 -0.29
C GLY A 22 7.87 0.68 -0.76
N ARG A 23 7.60 1.99 -0.71
CA ARG A 23 8.58 3.05 -1.03
C ARG A 23 8.67 4.09 0.10
N VAL A 24 8.32 3.70 1.33
CA VAL A 24 8.24 4.61 2.47
C VAL A 24 9.00 4.06 3.66
N VAL A 25 9.75 4.95 4.33
CA VAL A 25 10.35 4.71 5.65
C VAL A 25 9.83 5.78 6.60
N PHE A 26 9.54 5.41 7.85
CA PHE A 26 9.03 6.33 8.85
C PHE A 26 10.17 6.88 9.71
N GLU A 27 10.15 8.19 10.01
CA GLU A 27 11.17 8.83 10.83
C GLU A 27 11.27 8.18 12.22
N ASP A 28 10.15 7.70 12.78
CA ASP A 28 10.16 7.06 14.10
C ASP A 28 10.87 5.70 14.07
N ASP A 29 10.79 4.95 12.96
CA ASP A 29 11.55 3.71 12.79
C ASP A 29 13.06 4.02 12.74
N ILE A 30 13.45 5.04 11.98
CA ILE A 30 14.86 5.50 11.90
C ILE A 30 15.35 5.94 13.27
N LYS A 31 14.58 6.75 13.99
CA LYS A 31 14.93 7.19 15.35
C LYS A 31 15.05 6.04 16.32
N HIS A 32 14.19 5.03 16.20
CA HIS A 32 14.29 3.84 17.05
C HIS A 32 15.57 3.05 16.78
N LEU A 33 15.98 2.91 15.51
CA LEU A 33 17.28 2.34 15.16
C LEU A 33 18.43 3.15 15.77
N MET A 34 18.26 4.47 15.86
CA MET A 34 19.25 5.36 16.47
C MET A 34 19.35 5.28 17.99
N GLN A 35 18.30 4.84 18.68
CA GLN A 35 18.30 4.75 20.15
C GLN A 35 19.21 3.65 20.70
N HIS A 36 19.50 2.62 19.89
CA HIS A 36 20.26 1.45 20.33
C HIS A 36 21.76 1.54 20.00
N GLU A 37 22.19 2.56 19.27
CA GLU A 37 23.60 2.79 18.90
C GLU A 37 24.07 4.18 19.35
N LYS A 38 25.38 4.31 19.66
CA LYS A 38 25.99 5.59 20.01
C LYS A 38 26.40 6.34 18.75
N PHE A 39 25.48 7.15 18.23
CA PHE A 39 25.74 8.05 17.10
C PHE A 39 26.38 9.37 17.55
N ILE A 40 27.33 9.87 16.76
CA ILE A 40 27.98 11.17 16.96
C ILE A 40 27.13 12.28 16.31
N CYS A 41 26.52 11.99 15.16
CA CYS A 41 25.68 12.96 14.46
C CYS A 41 24.28 13.06 15.04
N SER A 42 23.66 14.23 14.89
CA SER A 42 22.28 14.43 15.34
C SER A 42 21.29 13.61 14.50
N GLU A 43 20.17 13.21 15.10
CA GLU A 43 19.04 12.55 14.38
C GLU A 43 18.65 13.30 13.10
N ASN A 44 18.58 14.63 13.18
CA ASN A 44 18.18 15.46 12.05
C ASN A 44 19.21 15.43 10.90
N ASP A 45 20.51 15.35 11.22
CA ASP A 45 21.56 15.31 10.22
C ASP A 45 21.60 13.94 9.53
N ILE A 46 21.44 12.86 10.30
CA ILE A 46 21.35 11.51 9.74
C ILE A 46 20.10 11.38 8.86
N ILE A 47 18.92 11.83 9.31
CA ILE A 47 17.69 11.81 8.49
C ILE A 47 17.86 12.61 7.19
N LYS A 48 18.54 13.75 7.21
CA LYS A 48 18.82 14.53 5.98
C LYS A 48 19.68 13.73 5.01
N VAL A 49 20.74 13.08 5.49
CA VAL A 49 21.62 12.26 4.65
C VAL A 49 20.86 11.04 4.09
N LEU A 50 20.07 10.36 4.90
CA LEU A 50 19.21 9.26 4.46
C LEU A 50 18.23 9.70 3.35
N LYS A 51 17.61 10.89 3.49
CA LYS A 51 16.71 11.46 2.45
C LYS A 51 17.43 11.67 1.12
N ILE A 52 18.71 12.04 1.14
CA ILE A 52 19.53 12.21 -0.07
C ILE A 52 19.76 10.86 -0.77
N TYR A 53 20.11 9.81 -0.02
CA TYR A 53 20.39 8.49 -0.59
C TYR A 53 19.13 7.72 -1.02
N LEU A 54 18.03 7.86 -0.30
CA LEU A 54 16.78 7.14 -0.59
C LEU A 54 15.99 7.77 -1.75
N ARG A 55 16.11 9.09 -1.95
CA ARG A 55 15.38 9.82 -3.01
C ARG A 55 15.64 9.27 -4.43
N PRO A 56 16.89 9.02 -4.88
CA PRO A 56 17.16 8.39 -6.17
C PRO A 56 16.53 7.01 -6.36
N LEU A 57 16.32 6.29 -5.25
CA LEU A 57 15.68 4.98 -5.23
C LEU A 57 14.15 5.07 -5.16
N GLY A 58 13.59 6.29 -5.23
CA GLY A 58 12.16 6.53 -5.12
C GLY A 58 11.59 6.25 -3.73
N ILE A 59 12.44 6.12 -2.70
CA ILE A 59 12.02 5.86 -1.32
C ILE A 59 11.93 7.20 -0.58
N ILE A 60 10.80 7.45 0.08
CA ILE A 60 10.55 8.69 0.83
C ILE A 60 10.58 8.43 2.34
N ILE A 61 11.19 9.36 3.09
CA ILE A 61 11.12 9.37 4.55
C ILE A 61 9.96 10.27 5.00
N VAL A 62 9.05 9.70 5.77
CA VAL A 62 7.80 10.34 6.24
C VAL A 62 7.85 10.54 7.75
N LYS A 63 7.42 11.71 8.21
CA LYS A 63 7.40 12.05 9.64
C LYS A 63 6.31 11.27 10.38
N GLY A 64 6.64 10.67 11.52
CA GLY A 64 5.74 9.87 12.37
C GLY A 64 6.09 8.38 12.36
N SER A 65 5.19 7.54 12.87
CA SER A 65 5.33 6.08 12.93
C SER A 65 4.38 5.40 11.94
N TYR A 66 4.68 4.16 11.58
CA TYR A 66 3.80 3.35 10.73
C TYR A 66 2.39 3.21 11.33
N ASP A 67 2.30 2.99 12.64
CA ASP A 67 1.02 2.82 13.34
C ASP A 67 0.18 4.11 13.32
N ASN A 68 0.82 5.28 13.31
CA ASN A 68 0.14 6.57 13.20
C ASN A 68 -0.35 6.89 11.77
N TYR A 69 0.08 6.12 10.76
CA TYR A 69 -0.33 6.29 9.35
C TYR A 69 -1.41 5.31 8.90
N ARG A 70 -1.91 4.47 9.81
CA ARG A 70 -3.05 3.59 9.59
C ARG A 70 -4.34 4.31 9.99
N LYS A 71 -5.07 4.82 9.00
CA LYS A 71 -6.39 5.41 9.23
C LYS A 71 -7.46 4.32 9.11
N VAL A 72 -8.16 4.03 10.20
CA VAL A 72 -9.36 3.17 10.13
C VAL A 72 -10.39 3.88 9.26
N ILE A 73 -10.73 3.26 8.13
CA ILE A 73 -11.77 3.72 7.21
C ILE A 73 -13.12 3.20 7.68
N LYS A 74 -13.15 1.94 8.11
CA LYS A 74 -14.37 1.28 8.58
C LYS A 74 -14.06 0.16 9.58
N THR A 75 -14.94 0.02 10.56
CA THR A 75 -15.09 -1.19 11.38
C THR A 75 -16.39 -1.89 10.95
N PHE A 76 -16.29 -3.18 10.63
CA PHE A 76 -17.43 -4.01 10.20
C PHE A 76 -18.12 -4.64 11.42
N GLU A 77 -19.36 -5.10 11.23
CA GLU A 77 -20.17 -5.72 12.29
C GLU A 77 -19.56 -7.05 12.79
N ASP A 78 -18.78 -7.72 11.96
CA ASP A 78 -18.05 -8.96 12.29
C ASP A 78 -16.69 -8.70 12.98
N GLY A 79 -16.40 -7.45 13.35
CA GLY A 79 -15.19 -7.07 14.10
C GLY A 79 -13.97 -6.76 13.22
N GLY A 80 -14.03 -7.09 11.93
CA GLY A 80 -12.97 -6.73 10.98
C GLY A 80 -12.84 -5.23 10.77
N ARG A 81 -11.67 -4.78 10.32
CA ARG A 81 -11.37 -3.36 10.06
C ARG A 81 -10.72 -3.17 8.71
N LEU A 82 -11.23 -2.20 7.95
CA LEU A 82 -10.58 -1.68 6.75
C LEU A 82 -9.72 -0.49 7.15
N VAL A 83 -8.43 -0.60 6.90
CA VAL A 83 -7.41 0.37 7.29
C VAL A 83 -6.71 0.90 6.05
N GLU A 84 -6.71 2.22 5.88
CA GLU A 84 -5.93 2.91 4.85
C GLU A 84 -4.52 3.15 5.39
N GLY A 85 -3.53 2.54 4.73
CA GLY A 85 -2.11 2.78 4.93
C GLY A 85 -1.54 3.68 3.83
N VAL A 86 -0.38 4.30 4.10
CA VAL A 86 0.47 5.00 3.14
C VAL A 86 -0.31 5.88 2.13
N TYR A 87 -0.68 7.11 2.50
CA TYR A 87 -1.28 8.11 1.58
C TYR A 87 -2.37 7.59 0.61
N GLY A 88 -3.21 6.63 1.03
CA GLY A 88 -4.25 6.02 0.18
C GLY A 88 -3.71 5.20 -0.99
N VAL A 89 -2.50 4.65 -0.84
CA VAL A 89 -1.89 3.69 -1.78
C VAL A 89 -2.24 2.27 -1.37
N GLU A 90 -2.29 1.99 -0.07
CA GLU A 90 -2.48 0.64 0.45
C GLU A 90 -3.70 0.59 1.37
N TYR A 91 -4.49 -0.46 1.25
CA TYR A 91 -5.60 -0.74 2.16
C TYR A 91 -5.47 -2.17 2.67
N ASP A 92 -5.42 -2.31 3.98
CA ASP A 92 -5.36 -3.59 4.67
C ASP A 92 -6.73 -3.88 5.30
N LEU A 93 -7.21 -5.09 5.10
CA LEU A 93 -8.37 -5.64 5.79
C LEU A 93 -7.85 -6.54 6.90
N ILE A 94 -8.05 -6.10 8.13
CA ILE A 94 -7.63 -6.80 9.34
C ILE A 94 -8.85 -7.51 9.91
N ASP A 95 -8.72 -8.78 10.27
CA ASP A 95 -9.79 -9.54 10.91
C ASP A 95 -9.92 -9.23 12.41
N GLU A 96 -10.89 -9.86 13.06
CA GLU A 96 -11.15 -9.73 14.49
C GLU A 96 -10.01 -10.25 15.40
N ASN A 97 -9.10 -11.06 14.86
CA ASN A 97 -7.93 -11.60 15.55
C ASN A 97 -6.66 -10.77 15.29
N GLU A 98 -6.81 -9.57 14.70
CA GLU A 98 -5.71 -8.68 14.33
C GLU A 98 -4.78 -9.26 13.23
N LEU A 99 -5.28 -10.22 12.45
CA LEU A 99 -4.55 -10.82 11.33
C LEU A 99 -4.93 -10.15 10.00
N LEU A 100 -3.95 -10.05 9.10
CA LEU A 100 -4.17 -9.55 7.74
C LEU A 100 -4.94 -10.60 6.91
N ASP A 101 -6.15 -10.26 6.49
CA ASP A 101 -7.02 -11.11 5.66
C ASP A 101 -6.88 -10.76 4.16
N LEU A 102 -6.81 -9.47 3.85
CA LEU A 102 -6.72 -8.95 2.48
C LEU A 102 -5.83 -7.72 2.44
N ARG A 103 -4.96 -7.62 1.43
CA ARG A 103 -4.25 -6.38 1.10
C ARG A 103 -4.60 -5.90 -0.30
N ILE A 104 -4.85 -4.60 -0.43
CA ILE A 104 -5.19 -3.91 -1.66
C ILE A 104 -4.12 -2.83 -1.91
N ILE A 105 -3.42 -2.91 -3.03
CA ILE A 105 -2.35 -1.97 -3.41
C ILE A 105 -2.77 -1.23 -4.68
N LEU A 106 -2.71 0.10 -4.65
CA LEU A 106 -3.17 0.96 -5.73
C LEU A 106 -2.01 1.69 -6.41
N TYR A 107 -1.75 1.31 -7.66
CA TYR A 107 -0.90 2.04 -8.59
C TYR A 107 -1.75 2.95 -9.49
N ASN A 108 -1.11 3.86 -10.22
CA ASN A 108 -1.82 4.86 -11.05
C ASN A 108 -2.84 4.24 -12.02
N ASP A 109 -2.50 3.09 -12.60
CA ASP A 109 -3.26 2.38 -13.63
C ASP A 109 -3.63 0.92 -13.25
N SER A 110 -3.32 0.50 -12.03
CA SER A 110 -3.59 -0.88 -11.61
C SER A 110 -3.87 -1.01 -10.12
N VAL A 111 -4.64 -2.05 -9.80
CA VAL A 111 -5.00 -2.48 -8.45
C VAL A 111 -4.49 -3.90 -8.25
N ILE A 112 -3.71 -4.14 -7.21
CA ILE A 112 -3.25 -5.48 -6.83
C ILE A 112 -3.98 -5.91 -5.57
N ILE A 113 -4.51 -7.13 -5.58
CA ILE A 113 -5.14 -7.78 -4.42
C ILE A 113 -4.26 -8.95 -4.00
N HIS A 114 -3.88 -8.99 -2.73
CA HIS A 114 -3.27 -10.15 -2.09
C HIS A 114 -4.25 -10.78 -1.11
N LYS A 115 -4.53 -12.07 -1.29
CA LYS A 115 -5.40 -12.87 -0.41
C LYS A 115 -4.89 -14.29 -0.33
N ASN A 116 -4.65 -14.82 0.89
CA ASN A 116 -4.26 -16.22 1.11
C ASN A 116 -3.14 -16.71 0.15
N GLU A 117 -2.04 -15.97 0.07
CA GLU A 117 -0.89 -16.23 -0.83
C GLU A 117 -1.15 -16.04 -2.34
N GLU A 118 -2.40 -15.81 -2.76
CA GLU A 118 -2.72 -15.44 -4.15
C GLU A 118 -2.55 -13.93 -4.36
N GLU A 119 -1.89 -13.56 -5.46
CA GLU A 119 -1.84 -12.19 -5.98
C GLU A 119 -2.69 -12.11 -7.26
N ARG A 120 -3.55 -11.09 -7.35
CA ARG A 120 -4.30 -10.77 -8.57
C ARG A 120 -4.15 -9.31 -8.92
N LYS A 121 -3.89 -9.02 -10.19
CA LYS A 121 -3.74 -7.66 -10.72
C LYS A 121 -4.92 -7.32 -11.63
N TYR A 122 -5.48 -6.14 -11.40
CA TYR A 122 -6.58 -5.56 -12.16
C TYR A 122 -6.13 -4.24 -12.77
N LYS A 123 -6.48 -3.99 -14.03
CA LYS A 123 -6.17 -2.75 -14.73
C LYS A 123 -7.32 -1.77 -14.54
N LEU A 124 -7.11 -0.83 -13.62
CA LEU A 124 -8.07 0.17 -13.19
C LEU A 124 -7.31 1.34 -12.57
N THR A 125 -7.75 2.57 -12.83
CA THR A 125 -7.06 3.75 -12.30
C THR A 125 -7.19 3.86 -10.78
N LYS A 126 -6.13 4.36 -10.13
CA LYS A 126 -6.09 4.58 -8.67
C LYS A 126 -7.31 5.37 -8.16
N VAL A 127 -7.66 6.46 -8.85
CA VAL A 127 -8.75 7.36 -8.43
C VAL A 127 -10.10 6.63 -8.44
N SER A 128 -10.38 5.86 -9.49
CA SER A 128 -11.60 5.05 -9.59
C SER A 128 -11.63 3.97 -8.51
N ALA A 129 -10.51 3.30 -8.28
CA ALA A 129 -10.39 2.26 -7.26
C ALA A 129 -10.65 2.80 -5.84
N ILE A 130 -10.03 3.93 -5.46
CA ILE A 130 -10.24 4.56 -4.13
C ILE A 130 -11.71 4.92 -3.92
N ARG A 131 -12.34 5.55 -4.92
CA ARG A 131 -13.74 5.98 -4.82
C ARG A 131 -14.66 4.79 -4.55
N VAL A 132 -14.50 3.73 -5.35
CA VAL A 132 -15.34 2.54 -5.26
C VAL A 132 -15.07 1.75 -3.98
N LEU A 133 -13.81 1.63 -3.57
CA LEU A 133 -13.44 0.98 -2.31
C LEU A 133 -14.15 1.65 -1.12
N LYS A 134 -14.15 2.99 -1.06
CA LYS A 134 -14.84 3.75 -0.01
C LYS A 134 -16.35 3.55 -0.08
N GLU A 135 -16.94 3.67 -1.27
CA GLU A 135 -18.38 3.48 -1.47
C GLU A 135 -18.86 2.07 -1.08
N ILE A 136 -18.15 1.03 -1.50
CA ILE A 136 -18.46 -0.36 -1.13
C ILE A 136 -18.29 -0.54 0.37
N SER A 137 -17.21 -0.01 0.96
CA SER A 137 -16.99 -0.10 2.40
C SER A 137 -18.16 0.48 3.18
N GLU A 138 -18.69 1.64 2.80
CA GLU A 138 -19.83 2.26 3.48
C GLU A 138 -21.08 1.37 3.42
N LYS A 139 -21.34 0.73 2.27
CA LYS A 139 -22.53 -0.10 2.02
C LYS A 139 -22.46 -1.49 2.65
N SER A 140 -21.28 -2.07 2.79
CA SER A 140 -21.10 -3.43 3.32
C SER A 140 -21.21 -3.45 4.84
N ARG A 141 -21.92 -4.43 5.40
CA ARG A 141 -22.01 -4.61 6.86
C ARG A 141 -20.90 -5.52 7.38
N THR A 142 -20.59 -6.57 6.63
CA THR A 142 -19.55 -7.55 6.97
C THR A 142 -18.34 -7.43 6.06
N LYS A 143 -17.21 -7.94 6.53
CA LYS A 143 -15.96 -8.04 5.78
C LYS A 143 -16.14 -8.86 4.49
N ASN A 144 -16.87 -9.98 4.57
CA ASN A 144 -17.11 -10.84 3.42
C ASN A 144 -17.97 -10.17 2.33
N GLU A 145 -19.00 -9.40 2.73
CA GLU A 145 -19.78 -8.60 1.78
C GLU A 145 -18.91 -7.57 1.06
N PHE A 146 -18.01 -6.91 1.80
CA PHE A 146 -17.05 -5.96 1.24
C PHE A 146 -16.13 -6.64 0.22
N ILE A 147 -15.48 -7.76 0.60
CA ILE A 147 -14.56 -8.49 -0.29
C ILE A 147 -15.27 -8.92 -1.57
N ASN A 148 -16.44 -9.55 -1.43
CA ASN A 148 -17.18 -10.06 -2.59
C ASN A 148 -17.62 -8.94 -3.53
N SER A 149 -18.10 -7.82 -2.98
CA SER A 149 -18.52 -6.67 -3.78
C SER A 149 -17.33 -6.01 -4.49
N LEU A 150 -16.20 -5.87 -3.80
CA LEU A 150 -14.98 -5.30 -4.36
C LEU A 150 -14.41 -6.18 -5.49
N LEU A 151 -14.28 -7.49 -5.26
CA LEU A 151 -13.76 -8.42 -6.26
C LEU A 151 -14.67 -8.47 -7.49
N ASN A 152 -15.99 -8.54 -7.30
CA ASN A 152 -16.94 -8.49 -8.41
C ASN A 152 -16.82 -7.20 -9.23
N PHE A 153 -16.64 -6.06 -8.56
CA PHE A 153 -16.42 -4.80 -9.26
C PHE A 153 -15.13 -4.82 -10.09
N LEU A 154 -14.02 -5.24 -9.50
CA LEU A 154 -12.71 -5.31 -10.16
C LEU A 154 -12.72 -6.28 -11.35
N GLU A 155 -13.36 -7.44 -11.20
CA GLU A 155 -13.49 -8.44 -12.27
C GLU A 155 -14.32 -7.93 -13.46
N ASN A 156 -15.36 -7.13 -13.21
CA ASN A 156 -16.24 -6.60 -14.25
C ASN A 156 -15.69 -5.36 -14.95
N ASN A 157 -14.74 -4.66 -14.32
CA ASN A 157 -14.16 -3.41 -14.81
C ASN A 157 -12.66 -3.54 -15.07
N ASN A 158 -12.16 -4.77 -15.23
CA ASN A 158 -10.79 -5.01 -15.65
C ASN A 158 -10.66 -4.66 -17.15
N ASP A 159 -9.86 -3.65 -17.47
CA ASP A 159 -9.71 -3.17 -18.85
C ASP A 159 -9.33 -4.26 -19.85
N ASP A 160 -8.67 -5.34 -19.42
CA ASP A 160 -8.32 -6.45 -20.31
C ASP A 160 -9.58 -7.15 -20.88
N LYS A 161 -10.65 -7.30 -20.08
CA LYS A 161 -11.95 -7.80 -20.57
C LYS A 161 -12.67 -6.78 -21.45
N THR A 162 -12.54 -5.49 -21.15
CA THR A 162 -13.10 -4.41 -21.99
C THR A 162 -12.41 -4.37 -23.36
N ILE A 163 -11.10 -4.57 -23.40
CA ILE A 163 -10.30 -4.64 -24.63
C ILE A 163 -10.61 -5.93 -25.41
N GLU A 164 -10.75 -7.07 -24.72
CA GLU A 164 -11.14 -8.35 -25.35
C GLU A 164 -12.54 -8.27 -25.95
N TRP A 165 -13.53 -7.75 -25.20
CA TRP A 165 -14.87 -7.48 -25.72
C TRP A 165 -14.86 -6.52 -26.92
N LEU A 166 -14.06 -5.45 -26.88
CA LEU A 166 -13.90 -4.53 -28.01
C LEU A 166 -13.32 -5.23 -29.25
N LYS A 167 -12.33 -6.12 -29.06
CA LYS A 167 -11.77 -6.92 -30.16
C LYS A 167 -12.83 -7.84 -30.77
N ASP A 168 -13.58 -8.56 -29.94
CA ASP A 168 -14.64 -9.47 -30.39
C ASP A 168 -15.77 -8.73 -31.11
N PHE A 169 -16.19 -7.58 -30.58
CA PHE A 169 -17.19 -6.71 -31.21
C PHE A 169 -16.75 -6.22 -32.60
N LEU A 170 -15.49 -5.79 -32.75
CA LEU A 170 -14.95 -5.33 -34.03
C LEU A 170 -14.84 -6.47 -35.06
N VAL A 171 -14.46 -7.68 -34.63
CA VAL A 171 -14.40 -8.87 -35.49
C VAL A 171 -15.79 -9.25 -36.01
N HIS A 172 -16.81 -9.22 -35.14
CA HIS A 172 -18.18 -9.52 -35.53
C HIS A 172 -18.77 -8.47 -36.49
N LYS A 173 -18.43 -7.20 -36.31
CA LYS A 173 -18.90 -6.11 -37.19
C LYS A 173 -18.23 -6.13 -38.57
N ALA A 174 -17.01 -6.63 -38.69
CA ALA A 174 -16.30 -6.78 -39.96
C ALA A 174 -16.76 -8.00 -40.78
N SER A 175 -17.52 -8.91 -40.16
CA SER A 175 -18.04 -10.14 -40.77
C SER A 175 -19.50 -10.00 -41.25
N SER A 176 -20.08 -8.79 -41.16
CA SER A 176 -21.43 -8.41 -41.62
C SER A 176 -21.33 -7.44 -42.79
#